data_AF-A0A3D2WKY4-F1
#
_entry.id   AF-A0A3D2WKY4-F1
#
_cell.length_a   1.000
_cell.length_b   1.000
_cell.length_c   1.000
_cell.angle_alpha   90.00
_cell.angle_beta   90.00
_cell.angle_gamma   90.00
#
_symmetry.space_group_name_H-M   'P 1'
#
loop_
_entity.id
_entity.type
_entity.pdbx_description
1 polymer ?
#
loop_
_entity_poly.entity_id
_entity_poly.type
_entity_poly.pdbx_seq_one_letter_code
_entity_poly.pdbx_strand_id
1 'polypeptide(L)' 'MSGDVFPDALGHFGRFGGRFVPETLISAIEELTEDYEKAKADPEFQQELRKELA' A
#
# COMPACT_ATOMS: atom_id res chain seq x y z
N MET A 1 -18.01 -18.48 -0.01
CA MET A 1 -16.72 -17.78 -0.03
C MET A 1 -17.04 -16.30 0.12
N SER A 2 -16.92 -15.72 1.32
CA SER A 2 -17.05 -14.27 1.48
C SER A 2 -15.95 -13.62 0.63
N GLY A 3 -16.33 -12.70 -0.25
CA GLY A 3 -15.43 -11.98 -1.14
C GLY A 3 -14.70 -10.88 -0.37
N ASP A 4 -13.90 -11.28 0.61
CA ASP A 4 -13.20 -10.35 1.48
C ASP A 4 -12.02 -9.75 0.69
N VAL A 5 -12.04 -8.43 0.50
CA VAL A 5 -10.96 -7.67 -0.14
C VAL A 5 -9.86 -7.49 0.90
N PHE A 6 -8.68 -8.00 0.60
CA PHE A 6 -7.51 -7.89 1.46
C PHE A 6 -6.38 -7.07 0.82
N PRO A 7 -5.56 -6.40 1.64
CA PRO A 7 -5.79 -6.12 3.05
C PRO A 7 -7.02 -5.21 3.25
N ASP A 8 -7.59 -5.20 4.45
CA ASP A 8 -8.60 -4.20 4.81
C ASP A 8 -7.99 -2.79 4.88
N ALA A 9 -8.82 -1.76 5.07
CA ALA A 9 -8.38 -0.36 5.15
C ALA A 9 -7.40 -0.08 6.30
N LEU A 10 -7.30 -0.98 7.29
CA LEU A 10 -6.36 -0.87 8.40
C LEU A 10 -5.07 -1.67 8.16
N GLY A 11 -4.95 -2.35 7.01
CA GLY A 11 -3.80 -3.15 6.65
C GLY A 11 -3.86 -4.60 7.18
N HIS A 12 -5.03 -5.09 7.59
CA HIS A 12 -5.17 -6.46 8.06
C HIS A 12 -5.56 -7.45 6.96
N PHE A 13 -4.91 -8.61 6.99
CA PHE A 13 -5.29 -9.82 6.28
C PHE A 13 -6.00 -10.75 7.27
N GLY A 14 -7.29 -10.52 7.48
CA GLY A 14 -8.06 -11.18 8.53
C GLY A 14 -7.52 -10.78 9.90
N ARG A 15 -6.99 -11.74 10.67
CA ARG A 15 -6.44 -11.47 12.02
C ARG A 15 -4.96 -11.02 12.03
N PHE A 16 -4.33 -10.93 10.88
CA PHE A 16 -2.90 -10.69 10.74
C PHE A 16 -2.63 -9.34 10.07
N GLY A 17 -1.46 -8.74 10.29
CA GLY A 17 -1.11 -7.45 9.70
C GLY A 17 -1.48 -6.28 10.62
N GLY A 18 -1.89 -5.15 10.03
CA GLY A 18 -2.12 -3.89 10.74
C GLY A 18 -0.85 -3.06 10.90
N ARG A 19 -0.98 -1.91 11.57
CA ARG A 19 0.12 -0.94 11.79
C ARG A 19 0.47 -0.88 13.28
N PHE A 20 1.51 -1.62 13.68
CA PHE A 20 2.06 -1.60 15.05
C PHE A 20 3.37 -0.81 15.07
N VAL A 21 3.25 0.52 15.02
CA VAL A 21 4.37 1.45 14.87
C VAL A 21 4.28 2.57 15.91
N PRO A 22 5.39 3.24 16.27
CA PRO A 22 5.36 4.44 17.08
C PRO A 22 4.53 5.56 16.43
N GLU A 23 3.92 6.41 17.26
CA GLU A 23 3.14 7.58 16.81
C GLU A 23 3.94 8.49 15.87
N THR A 24 5.24 8.62 16.12
CA THR A 24 6.16 9.42 15.31
C THR A 24 6.30 8.93 13.86
N LEU A 25 5.90 7.69 13.56
CA LEU A 25 5.95 7.12 12.21
C LEU A 25 4.59 7.14 11.50
N ILE A 26 3.49 7.46 12.18
CA ILE A 26 2.15 7.41 11.60
C ILE A 26 2.07 8.32 10.37
N SER A 27 2.48 9.58 10.51
CA SER A 27 2.42 10.57 9.42
C SER A 27 3.21 10.14 8.19
N ALA A 28 4.41 9.58 8.37
CA ALA A 28 5.23 9.13 7.25
C ALA A 28 4.64 7.92 6.53
N ILE A 29 3.97 7.02 7.27
CA ILE A 29 3.31 5.85 6.70
C ILE A 29 2.05 6.25 5.93
N GLU A 30 1.31 7.25 6.43
CA GLU A 30 0.13 7.78 5.74
C GLU A 30 0.52 8.43 4.41
N GLU A 31 1.52 9.32 4.42
CA GLU A 31 2.07 9.93 3.20
C GLU A 31 2.54 8.87 2.19
N LEU A 32 3.33 7.89 2.66
CA LEU A 32 3.79 6.80 1.81
C LEU A 32 2.63 5.98 1.21
N THR A 33 1.58 5.72 2.00
CA THR A 33 0.42 4.96 1.54
C THR A 33 -0.32 5.71 0.43
N GLU A 34 -0.51 7.02 0.61
CA GLU A 34 -1.15 7.87 -0.40
C GLU A 34 -0.35 7.92 -1.70
N ASP A 35 0.96 8.12 -1.61
CA ASP A 35 1.82 8.20 -2.78
C ASP A 35 1.99 6.85 -3.49
N TYR A 36 2.01 5.76 -2.73
CA TYR A 36 1.98 4.42 -3.30
C TYR A 36 0.70 4.17 -4.12
N GLU A 37 -0.49 4.52 -3.60
CA GLU A 37 -1.73 4.31 -4.34
C GLU A 37 -1.80 5.18 -5.61
N LYS A 38 -1.24 6.41 -5.56
CA LYS A 38 -1.08 7.25 -6.76
C LYS A 38 -0.15 6.58 -7.78
N ALA A 39 1.06 6.19 -7.38
CA ALA A 39 2.06 5.58 -8.27
C ALA A 39 1.62 4.22 -8.83
N LYS A 40 0.86 3.44 -8.05
CA LYS A 40 0.28 2.16 -8.48
C LYS A 40 -0.76 2.35 -9.59
N ALA A 41 -1.52 3.44 -9.55
CA ALA A 41 -2.51 3.77 -10.59
C ALA A 41 -1.91 4.53 -11.79
N ASP A 42 -0.70 5.06 -11.66
CA ASP A 42 -0.02 5.87 -12.69
C ASP A 42 0.57 5.00 -13.83
N PRO A 43 0.06 5.12 -15.08
CA PRO A 43 0.58 4.36 -16.22
C PRO A 43 2.05 4.67 -16.55
N GLU A 44 2.50 5.91 -16.35
CA GLU A 44 3.88 6.32 -16.64
C GLU A 44 4.85 5.64 -15.68
N PHE A 45 4.54 5.67 -14.38
CA PHE A 45 5.30 4.95 -13.36
C PHE A 45 5.36 3.44 -13.63
N GLN A 46 4.23 2.82 -14.02
CA GLN A 46 4.20 1.39 -14.36
C GLN A 46 4.99 1.07 -15.65
N GLN A 47 5.11 2.01 -16.59
CA GLN A 47 5.94 1.82 -17.78
C GLN A 47 7.43 1.87 -17.42
N GLU A 48 7.84 2.87 -16.65
CA GLU A 48 9.21 3.00 -16.17
C GLU A 48 9.62 1.78 -15.33
N LEU A 49 8.81 1.40 -14.34
CA LEU A 49 9.08 0.23 -13.49
C LEU A 49 9.27 -1.05 -14.31
N ARG A 50 8.44 -1.29 -15.33
CA ARG A 50 8.57 -2.46 -16.21
C ARG A 50 9.83 -2.42 -17.07
N LYS A 51 10.27 -1.24 -17.48
CA LYS A 51 11.49 -1.06 -18.27
C LYS A 51 12.74 -1.40 -17.44
N GLU A 52 12.77 -1.01 -16.16
CA GLU A 52 13.93 -1.23 -15.28
C GLU A 52 14.00 -2.66 -14.72
N LEU A 53 12.90 -3.43 -14.77
CA LEU A 53 12.85 -4.84 -14.34
C LEU A 53 13.08 -5.86 -15.47
N ALA A 54 13.32 -5.40 -16.71
CA ALA A 54 13.54 -6.23 -17.90
C ALA A 54 15.02 -6.55 -18.12
#